data_AF-A0A699Z215-F1
#
_entry.id   AF-A0A699Z215-F1
#
_cell.length_a   1.000
_cell.length_b   1.000
_cell.length_c   1.000
_cell.angle_alpha   90.00
_cell.angle_beta   90.00
_cell.angle_gamma   90.00
#
_symmetry.space_group_name_H-M   'P 1'
#
loop_
_entity.id
_entity.type
_entity.pdbx_description
1 polymer ?
#
loop_
_entity_poly.entity_id
_entity_poly.type
_entity_poly.pdbx_seq_one_letter_code
_entity_poly.pdbx_strand_id
1 'polypeptide(L)' 'MQLVNPTTKFEVPASGDGNMRVLQKGEVIQLERKGYYIVDQPLTKPGKPMVLFCIPDGRTKTMTK' A
#
# COMPACT_ATOMS: atom_id res chain seq x y z
N MET A 1 4.85 15.01 27.76
CA MET A 1 3.83 13.98 27.51
C MET A 1 3.94 13.53 26.06
N GLN A 2 4.42 12.30 25.79
CA GLN A 2 4.46 11.74 24.43
C GLN A 2 3.13 11.03 24.15
N LEU A 3 2.16 11.77 23.60
CA LEU A 3 0.87 11.24 23.12
C LEU A 3 0.97 10.84 21.64
N VAL A 4 2.04 10.13 21.28
CA VAL A 4 2.20 9.59 19.93
C VAL A 4 2.24 8.08 20.02
N ASN A 5 1.45 7.39 19.22
CA ASN A 5 1.58 5.96 19.08
C ASN A 5 2.95 5.69 18.41
N PRO A 6 3.86 4.93 19.05
CA PRO A 6 5.17 4.64 18.47
C PRO A 6 5.07 3.80 17.19
N THR A 7 3.97 3.07 17.00
CA THR A 7 3.76 2.17 15.86
C THR A 7 2.52 2.62 15.06
N THR A 8 2.68 3.67 14.27
CA THR A 8 1.63 4.19 13.36
C THR A 8 1.80 3.74 11.91
N LYS A 9 2.98 3.23 11.55
CA LYS A 9 3.32 2.80 10.19
C LYS A 9 3.68 1.32 10.18
N PHE A 10 3.10 0.59 9.24
CA PHE A 10 3.40 -0.82 8.99
C PHE A 10 3.80 -0.95 7.52
N GLU A 11 4.98 -1.50 7.26
CA GLU A 11 5.47 -1.76 5.92
C GLU A 11 5.51 -3.27 5.70
N VAL A 12 4.95 -3.71 4.58
CA VAL A 12 4.91 -5.13 4.21
C VAL A 12 5.45 -5.26 2.79
N PRO A 13 6.62 -5.90 2.59
CA PRO A 13 7.10 -6.19 1.25
C PRO A 13 6.17 -7.20 0.57
N ALA A 14 5.84 -6.96 -0.69
CA ALA A 14 4.95 -7.82 -1.47
C ALA A 14 5.36 -7.86 -2.94
N SER A 15 5.05 -8.98 -3.61
CA SER A 15 5.16 -9.10 -5.07
C SER A 15 3.84 -8.65 -5.70
N GLY A 16 3.93 -7.71 -6.63
CA GLY A 16 2.79 -7.24 -7.43
C GLY A 16 2.68 -7.97 -8.76
N ASP A 17 1.51 -7.84 -9.40
CA ASP A 17 1.30 -8.34 -10.76
C ASP A 17 2.07 -7.50 -11.80
N GLY A 18 2.32 -8.08 -12.98
CA GLY A 18 3.00 -7.40 -14.08
C GLY A 18 2.26 -6.17 -14.59
N ASN A 19 0.92 -6.17 -14.51
CA ASN A 19 0.09 -5.04 -14.92
C ASN A 19 0.29 -3.79 -14.05
N MET A 20 0.79 -3.94 -12.81
CA MET A 20 1.00 -2.82 -11.90
C MET A 20 2.12 -1.87 -12.38
N ARG A 21 2.94 -2.30 -13.34
CA ARG A 21 4.05 -1.50 -13.90
C ARG A 21 3.61 -0.19 -14.55
N VAL A 22 2.38 -0.13 -15.05
CA VAL A 22 1.86 1.06 -15.76
C VAL A 22 1.17 2.06 -14.84
N LEU A 23 0.95 1.71 -13.57
CA LEU A 23 0.22 2.55 -12.63
C LEU A 23 1.01 3.83 -12.31
N GLN A 24 0.28 4.93 -12.19
CA GLN A 24 0.85 6.26 -11.95
C GLN A 24 0.64 6.70 -10.51
N LYS A 25 1.41 7.71 -10.08
CA LYS A 25 1.23 8.31 -8.75
C LYS A 25 -0.19 8.88 -8.62
N GLY A 26 -0.83 8.60 -7.48
CA GLY A 26 -2.18 9.07 -7.16
C GLY A 26 -3.29 8.14 -7.67
N GLU A 27 -2.95 7.11 -8.45
CA GLU A 27 -3.93 6.13 -8.91
C GLU A 27 -4.40 5.26 -7.74
N VAL A 28 -5.71 5.06 -7.65
CA VAL A 28 -6.34 4.23 -6.62
C VAL A 28 -6.67 2.88 -7.21
N ILE A 29 -6.13 1.84 -6.59
CA ILE A 29 -6.31 0.45 -7.01
C ILE A 29 -6.95 -0.37 -5.89
N GLN A 30 -7.70 -1.40 -6.29
CA GLN A 30 -8.23 -2.40 -5.37
C GLN A 30 -7.40 -3.67 -5.50
N LEU A 31 -6.75 -4.06 -4.40
CA LEU A 31 -6.12 -5.37 -4.30
C LEU A 31 -7.14 -6.34 -3.72
N GLU A 32 -7.42 -7.42 -4.45
CA GLU A 32 -8.40 -8.42 -4.05
C GLU A 32 -8.13 -8.93 -2.63
N ARG A 33 -9.15 -8.89 -1.78
CA ARG A 33 -9.11 -9.30 -0.35
C ARG A 33 -8.12 -8.54 0.53
N LYS A 34 -7.44 -7.51 0.03
CA LYS A 34 -6.52 -6.64 0.79
C LYS A 34 -7.07 -5.24 1.01
N GLY A 35 -7.93 -4.78 0.11
CA GLY A 35 -8.63 -3.49 0.18
C GLY A 35 -8.14 -2.49 -0.86
N TYR A 36 -8.37 -1.21 -0.60
CA TYR A 36 -7.99 -0.12 -1.48
C TYR A 36 -6.62 0.45 -1.13
N TYR A 37 -5.86 0.80 -2.17
CA TYR A 37 -4.54 1.36 -2.04
C TYR A 37 -4.37 2.52 -3.02
N ILE A 38 -3.63 3.55 -2.62
CA ILE A 38 -3.17 4.62 -3.51
C ILE A 38 -1.70 4.45 -3.81
N VAL A 39 -1.32 4.65 -5.06
CA VAL A 39 0.09 4.63 -5.49
C VAL A 39 0.76 5.92 -5.03
N ASP A 40 1.64 5.83 -4.04
CA ASP A 40 2.47 6.96 -3.60
C ASP A 40 3.70 7.11 -4.50
N GLN A 41 4.35 5.99 -4.82
CA GLN A 41 5.51 5.95 -5.72
C GLN A 41 5.32 4.87 -6.78
N PRO A 42 5.22 5.25 -8.07
CA PRO A 42 5.10 4.30 -9.15
C PRO A 42 6.45 3.60 -9.44
N LEU A 43 6.38 2.49 -10.16
CA LEU A 43 7.55 1.71 -10.56
C LEU A 43 8.25 2.37 -11.75
N THR A 44 9.02 3.43 -11.50
CA THR A 44 9.67 4.21 -12.57
C THR A 44 10.98 3.62 -13.09
N LYS A 45 11.69 2.85 -12.25
CA LYS A 45 13.04 2.34 -12.55
C LYS A 45 13.22 0.93 -11.98
N PRO A 46 14.01 0.06 -12.65
CA PRO A 46 14.42 -1.22 -12.07
C PRO A 46 15.14 -0.98 -10.73
N GLY A 47 14.82 -1.78 -9.71
CA GLY A 47 15.45 -1.71 -8.38
C GLY A 47 14.79 -0.76 -7.38
N LYS A 48 13.86 0.10 -7.80
CA LYS A 48 13.03 0.88 -6.86
C LYS A 48 11.62 0.29 -6.80
N PRO A 49 11.18 -0.28 -5.67
CA PRO A 49 9.85 -0.88 -5.58
C PRO A 49 8.74 0.19 -5.67
N MET A 50 7.58 -0.22 -6.14
CA MET A 50 6.36 0.57 -6.02
C MET A 50 5.96 0.69 -4.55
N VAL A 51 5.49 1.87 -4.13
CA VAL A 51 4.97 2.11 -2.79
C VAL A 51 3.47 2.36 -2.84
N LEU A 52 2.73 1.60 -2.04
CA LEU A 52 1.28 1.67 -1.94
C LEU A 52 0.89 2.05 -0.51
N PHE A 53 -0.02 3.02 -0.37
CA PHE A 53 -0.63 3.32 0.91
C PHE A 53 -2.03 2.75 0.98
N CYS A 54 -2.31 2.06 2.08
CA CYS A 54 -3.64 1.53 2.35
C CYS A 54 -4.60 2.70 2.60
N ILE A 55 -5.67 2.77 1.83
CA ILE A 55 -6.79 3.65 2.11
C ILE A 55 -7.69 2.93 3.13
N PRO A 56 -7.98 3.53 4.30
CA PRO A 56 -8.91 2.96 5.26
C PRO A 56 -10.33 2.99 4.66
N ASP A 57 -10.94 1.84 4.47
CA ASP A 57 -12.32 1.71 3.98
C ASP A 57 -13.35 1.57 5.13
N GLY A 58 -12.91 1.80 6.38
CA GLY A 58 -13.74 1.67 7.58
C GLY A 58 -14.12 0.23 7.93
N ARG A 59 -13.70 -0.76 7.15
CA ARG A 59 -13.97 -2.17 7.41
C ARG A 59 -12.84 -2.75 8.26
N THR A 60 -13.21 -3.52 9.27
CA THR A 60 -12.24 -4.19 10.14
C THR A 60 -11.49 -5.22 9.31
N LYS A 61 -10.19 -4.98 9.07
CA LYS A 61 -9.33 -5.97 8.42
C LYS A 61 -9.14 -7.15 9.35
N THR A 62 -9.50 -8.36 8.90
CA THR A 62 -9.00 -9.59 9.50
C THR A 62 -7.50 -9.65 9.23
N MET A 63 -6.70 -9.14 10.16
CA MET A 63 -5.25 -9.36 10.15
C MET A 63 -5.03 -10.84 10.47
N THR A 64 -4.86 -11.66 9.43
CA THR A 64 -4.36 -13.03 9.63
C THR A 64 -2.91 -12.91 10.09
N LYS A 65 -2.64 -13.46 11.27
CA LYS A 65 -1.35 -13.51 11.94
C LYS A 65 -0.35 -14.39 11.18
#